data_AF-A0A022KZG5-F1
#
_entry.id   AF-A0A022KZG5-F1
#
_cell.length_a   1.000
_cell.length_b   1.000
_cell.length_c   1.000
_cell.angle_alpha   90.00
_cell.angle_beta   90.00
_cell.angle_gamma   90.00
#
_symmetry.space_group_name_H-M   'P 1'
#
loop_
_entity.id
_entity.type
_entity.pdbx_description
1 polymer ?
#
loop_
_entity_poly.entity_id
_entity_poly.type
_entity_poly.pdbx_seq_one_letter_code
_entity_poly.pdbx_strand_id
1 'polypeptide(L)'
;MPTTSRYAREMSERSTPPRAHRSLPAAPRTVRAAPRTLPAASRAWRILLVLAAIGVLLAGQFLRSNDLFPLGSLDQYSRGTDPDGHVINTCLQGVRDDGEPFDIPFGNHSVGIQRADVENHLRTIREDPERLAPLAAEYDRRHADEPALTAVVLCQRITHLKDGAPHGDPEFVEVVRWEADA
;
A
#
# COMPACT_ATOMS: atom_id res chain seq x y z
N MET A 1 -13.42 90.18 6.27
CA MET A 1 -14.86 90.52 6.21
C MET A 1 -14.97 91.94 5.68
N PRO A 2 -15.92 92.33 4.78
CA PRO A 2 -17.25 91.79 4.42
C PRO A 2 -17.34 91.32 2.93
N THR A 3 -18.17 90.38 2.46
CA THR A 3 -19.65 90.25 2.27
C THR A 3 -20.12 90.62 0.84
N THR A 4 -20.93 89.73 0.24
CA THR A 4 -21.79 89.86 -0.97
C THR A 4 -21.08 89.93 -2.33
N SER A 5 -21.61 89.45 -3.47
CA SER A 5 -22.99 89.36 -3.93
C SER A 5 -23.12 88.40 -5.12
N ARG A 6 -24.30 87.80 -5.23
CA ARG A 6 -24.93 87.21 -6.42
C ARG A 6 -24.54 87.87 -7.75
N TYR A 7 -24.01 87.07 -8.66
CA TYR A 7 -24.20 87.07 -10.12
C TYR A 7 -23.80 85.64 -10.50
N ALA A 8 -24.68 84.64 -10.66
CA ALA A 8 -26.03 84.64 -11.21
C ALA A 8 -26.09 85.33 -12.57
N ARG A 9 -25.42 84.74 -13.57
CA ARG A 9 -26.03 84.43 -14.86
C ARG A 9 -24.98 83.88 -15.81
N GLU A 10 -25.40 82.86 -16.56
CA GLU A 10 -24.91 82.57 -17.92
C GLU A 10 -23.40 82.37 -18.02
N MET A 11 -22.89 81.16 -18.10
CA MET A 11 -23.06 80.31 -19.27
C MET A 11 -22.17 79.11 -19.06
N SER A 12 -22.53 78.00 -19.69
CA SER A 12 -21.57 77.02 -20.18
C SER A 12 -20.78 76.25 -19.11
N GLU A 13 -21.29 75.09 -18.71
CA GLU A 13 -20.63 73.83 -19.09
C GLU A 13 -21.42 72.58 -18.68
N ARG A 14 -21.33 71.58 -19.56
CA ARG A 14 -22.00 70.28 -19.57
C ARG A 14 -21.92 69.53 -18.23
N SER A 15 -23.02 68.92 -17.80
CA SER A 15 -22.98 67.91 -16.72
C SER A 15 -23.97 66.75 -16.95
N THR A 16 -23.38 65.57 -17.11
CA THR A 16 -23.84 64.18 -17.30
C THR A 16 -24.94 63.70 -16.33
N PRO A 17 -25.83 62.72 -16.68
CA PRO A 17 -26.88 62.23 -15.79
C PRO A 17 -26.35 61.35 -14.63
N PRO A 18 -27.11 61.20 -13.52
CA PRO A 18 -26.68 60.41 -12.36
C PRO A 18 -26.94 58.90 -12.52
N ARG A 19 -25.98 58.07 -12.12
CA ARG A 19 -26.04 56.59 -12.12
C ARG A 19 -26.66 56.08 -10.80
N ALA A 20 -27.69 55.24 -10.86
CA ALA A 20 -28.33 54.67 -9.67
C ALA A 20 -27.60 53.41 -9.16
N HIS A 21 -27.32 53.34 -7.85
CA HIS A 21 -26.85 52.15 -7.13
C HIS A 21 -27.88 51.76 -6.05
N ARG A 22 -28.27 50.48 -5.96
CA ARG A 22 -29.24 49.97 -4.96
C ARG A 22 -28.56 48.98 -4.01
N SER A 23 -28.68 49.17 -2.71
CA SER A 23 -28.12 48.34 -1.62
C SER A 23 -29.22 47.56 -0.84
N LEU A 24 -28.88 46.38 -0.30
CA LEU A 24 -29.78 45.35 0.29
C LEU A 24 -29.74 45.31 1.85
N PRO A 25 -30.85 44.95 2.56
CA PRO A 25 -30.89 44.87 4.03
C PRO A 25 -30.68 43.46 4.66
N ALA A 26 -30.29 43.43 5.95
CA ALA A 26 -29.67 42.33 6.71
C ALA A 26 -30.63 41.37 7.50
N ALA A 27 -30.10 40.26 8.05
CA ALA A 27 -30.84 39.05 8.48
C ALA A 27 -30.82 38.69 10.00
N PRO A 28 -31.83 37.96 10.55
CA PRO A 28 -31.89 37.57 11.98
C PRO A 28 -31.77 36.06 12.32
N ARG A 29 -31.52 35.73 13.61
CA ARG A 29 -31.15 34.41 14.21
C ARG A 29 -32.30 33.68 14.98
N THR A 30 -32.14 32.35 15.24
CA THR A 30 -33.21 31.34 15.57
C THR A 30 -33.06 30.52 16.88
N VAL A 31 -34.15 29.88 17.37
CA VAL A 31 -34.34 29.11 18.65
C VAL A 31 -34.48 27.57 18.43
N ARG A 32 -34.26 26.71 19.46
CA ARG A 32 -34.08 25.22 19.35
C ARG A 32 -35.17 24.34 20.05
N ALA A 33 -35.46 23.13 19.54
CA ALA A 33 -36.66 22.30 19.79
C ALA A 33 -36.46 20.89 20.47
N ALA A 34 -37.56 20.26 20.92
CA ALA A 34 -37.68 19.05 21.79
C ALA A 34 -37.38 17.65 21.16
N PRO A 35 -37.09 16.58 21.96
CA PRO A 35 -36.57 15.29 21.46
C PRO A 35 -37.64 14.31 20.97
N ARG A 36 -37.28 13.49 19.97
CA ARG A 36 -38.20 12.71 19.13
C ARG A 36 -37.99 11.20 19.27
N THR A 37 -39.09 10.44 19.41
CA THR A 37 -39.07 8.97 19.32
C THR A 37 -39.02 8.54 17.86
N LEU A 38 -38.41 7.37 17.60
CA LEU A 38 -38.22 6.87 16.24
C LEU A 38 -39.52 6.26 15.70
N PRO A 39 -40.09 6.85 14.64
CA PRO A 39 -41.28 6.30 14.00
C PRO A 39 -41.01 4.89 13.47
N ALA A 40 -42.05 4.06 13.45
CA ALA A 40 -41.96 2.67 12.98
C ALA A 40 -41.37 2.56 11.56
N ALA A 41 -41.69 3.52 10.67
CA ALA A 41 -41.11 3.59 9.33
C ALA A 41 -39.58 3.79 9.34
N SER A 42 -39.07 4.62 10.25
CA SER A 42 -37.62 4.81 10.41
C SER A 42 -36.93 3.55 10.90
N ARG A 43 -37.63 2.74 11.70
CA ARG A 43 -37.12 1.46 12.19
C ARG A 43 -37.11 0.42 11.06
N ALA A 44 -38.20 0.33 10.29
CA ALA A 44 -38.33 -0.60 9.18
C ALA A 44 -37.27 -0.37 8.08
N TRP A 45 -37.04 0.89 7.71
CA TRP A 45 -36.04 1.24 6.70
C TRP A 45 -34.62 0.80 7.07
N ARG A 46 -34.24 0.99 8.34
CA ARG A 46 -32.91 0.60 8.85
C ARG A 46 -32.74 -0.92 8.83
N ILE A 47 -33.78 -1.65 9.21
CA ILE A 47 -33.76 -3.12 9.18
C ILE A 47 -33.58 -3.62 7.74
N LEU A 48 -34.26 -3.01 6.79
CA LEU A 48 -34.17 -3.38 5.37
C LEU A 48 -32.77 -3.13 4.80
N LEU A 49 -32.13 -2.01 5.14
CA LEU A 49 -30.74 -1.73 4.72
C LEU A 49 -29.74 -2.76 5.26
N VAL A 50 -29.92 -3.20 6.50
CA VAL A 50 -29.06 -4.22 7.11
C VAL A 50 -29.23 -5.57 6.41
N LEU A 51 -30.48 -5.97 6.14
CA LEU A 51 -30.75 -7.21 5.43
C LEU A 51 -30.17 -7.20 4.00
N ALA A 52 -30.20 -6.04 3.33
CA ALA A 52 -29.57 -5.88 2.02
C ALA A 52 -28.05 -6.07 2.07
N ALA A 53 -27.36 -5.49 3.06
CA ALA A 53 -25.92 -5.66 3.23
C ALA A 53 -25.53 -7.13 3.50
N ILE A 54 -26.34 -7.84 4.30
CA ILE A 54 -26.14 -9.28 4.56
C ILE A 54 -26.28 -10.09 3.27
N GLY A 55 -27.27 -9.79 2.42
CA GLY A 55 -27.42 -10.46 1.12
C GLY A 55 -26.21 -10.29 0.19
N VAL A 56 -25.61 -9.09 0.18
CA VAL A 56 -24.40 -8.79 -0.61
C VAL A 56 -23.21 -9.62 -0.16
N LEU A 57 -23.01 -9.77 1.16
CA LEU A 57 -21.93 -10.59 1.72
C LEU A 57 -22.10 -12.09 1.40
N LEU A 58 -23.33 -12.61 1.53
CA LEU A 58 -23.61 -14.03 1.26
C LEU A 58 -23.43 -14.37 -0.22
N ALA A 59 -23.83 -13.48 -1.13
CA ALA A 59 -23.53 -13.64 -2.55
C ALA A 59 -22.01 -13.70 -2.81
N GLY A 60 -21.21 -12.88 -2.12
CA GLY A 60 -19.75 -12.85 -2.28
C GLY A 60 -19.05 -14.15 -1.95
N GLN A 61 -19.58 -14.90 -0.98
CA GLN A 61 -18.95 -16.15 -0.54
C GLN A 61 -19.45 -17.36 -1.33
N PHE A 62 -20.76 -17.46 -1.61
CA PHE A 62 -21.30 -18.66 -2.27
C PHE A 62 -21.02 -18.73 -3.76
N LEU A 63 -20.85 -17.58 -4.42
CA LEU A 63 -20.37 -17.58 -5.79
C LEU A 63 -18.87 -17.90 -5.89
N ARG A 64 -18.16 -18.15 -4.76
CA ARG A 64 -16.68 -18.26 -4.71
C ARG A 64 -16.03 -17.18 -5.57
N SER A 65 -16.63 -16.00 -5.46
CA SER A 65 -16.41 -14.87 -6.33
C SER A 65 -15.70 -13.85 -5.49
N ASN A 66 -14.44 -13.62 -5.84
CA ASN A 66 -13.64 -12.58 -5.22
C ASN A 66 -14.14 -11.17 -5.64
N ASP A 67 -15.16 -11.08 -6.52
CA ASP A 67 -15.70 -9.83 -7.10
C ASP A 67 -16.46 -8.99 -6.09
N LEU A 68 -16.87 -9.61 -4.99
CA LEU A 68 -17.52 -8.90 -3.91
C LEU A 68 -16.51 -8.50 -2.83
N PHE A 69 -15.20 -8.74 -2.97
CA PHE A 69 -14.16 -8.25 -2.04
C PHE A 69 -14.26 -6.72 -1.82
N PRO A 70 -14.15 -6.18 -0.58
CA PRO A 70 -13.80 -6.83 0.70
C PRO A 70 -14.95 -7.61 1.38
N LEU A 71 -16.05 -7.82 0.66
CA LEU A 71 -17.27 -8.52 1.08
C LEU A 71 -17.37 -9.95 0.47
N GLY A 72 -16.35 -10.43 -0.26
CA GLY A 72 -16.30 -11.68 -1.05
C GLY A 72 -15.03 -12.53 -0.86
N SER A 73 -14.82 -13.58 -1.67
CA SER A 73 -13.91 -14.71 -1.38
C SER A 73 -12.39 -14.39 -1.46
N LEU A 74 -11.60 -15.18 -0.73
CA LEU A 74 -10.13 -15.16 -0.69
C LEU A 74 -9.51 -16.49 -1.13
N ASP A 75 -10.26 -17.30 -1.90
CA ASP A 75 -9.82 -18.63 -2.41
C ASP A 75 -8.46 -18.58 -3.14
N GLN A 76 -8.02 -17.40 -3.58
CA GLN A 76 -6.71 -17.15 -4.21
C GLN A 76 -5.50 -17.44 -3.30
N TYR A 77 -5.68 -17.45 -1.98
CA TYR A 77 -4.63 -17.79 -1.02
C TYR A 77 -4.77 -19.23 -0.47
N SER A 78 -5.75 -19.99 -0.95
CA SER A 78 -6.16 -21.27 -0.34
C SER A 78 -5.83 -22.49 -1.19
N ARG A 79 -5.27 -22.29 -2.39
CA ARG A 79 -4.81 -23.40 -3.23
C ARG A 79 -3.52 -23.96 -2.64
N GLY A 80 -3.64 -25.10 -1.97
CA GLY A 80 -2.50 -25.85 -1.46
C GLY A 80 -1.65 -26.44 -2.59
N THR A 81 -0.38 -26.64 -2.31
CA THR A 81 0.54 -27.40 -3.18
C THR A 81 0.09 -28.87 -3.24
N ASP A 82 0.35 -29.54 -4.35
CA ASP A 82 0.21 -30.99 -4.48
C ASP A 82 1.00 -31.70 -3.35
N PRO A 83 0.38 -32.61 -2.57
CA PRO A 83 1.06 -33.31 -1.47
C PRO A 83 2.26 -34.15 -1.91
N ASP A 84 2.32 -34.56 -3.18
CA ASP A 84 3.46 -35.26 -3.77
C ASP A 84 4.24 -34.38 -4.76
N GLY A 85 3.99 -33.07 -4.71
CA GLY A 85 4.64 -32.06 -5.55
C GLY A 85 5.90 -31.48 -4.92
N HIS A 86 6.10 -30.17 -5.10
CA HIS A 86 7.24 -29.45 -4.53
C HIS A 86 6.87 -28.01 -4.17
N VAL A 87 7.56 -27.47 -3.17
CA VAL A 87 7.47 -26.06 -2.75
C VAL A 87 8.76 -25.37 -3.12
N ILE A 88 8.65 -24.20 -3.75
CA ILE A 88 9.80 -23.38 -4.14
C ILE A 88 9.82 -22.16 -3.22
N ASN A 89 10.90 -22.00 -2.47
CA ASN A 89 11.15 -20.84 -1.64
C ASN A 89 12.37 -20.08 -2.15
N THR A 90 12.29 -18.75 -2.25
CA THR A 90 13.49 -17.94 -2.46
C THR A 90 14.39 -18.06 -1.23
N CYS A 91 15.67 -18.36 -1.46
CA CYS A 91 16.71 -18.45 -0.45
C CYS A 91 17.84 -17.49 -0.76
N LEU A 92 18.62 -17.16 0.27
CA LEU A 92 19.86 -16.41 0.15
C LEU A 92 20.96 -17.27 0.75
N GLN A 93 22.07 -17.42 0.05
CA GLN A 93 23.23 -18.14 0.53
C GLN A 93 24.45 -17.23 0.54
N GLY A 94 25.23 -17.32 1.61
CA GLY A 94 26.54 -16.71 1.71
C GLY A 94 27.62 -17.71 1.32
N VAL A 95 28.69 -17.20 0.72
CA VAL A 95 29.92 -17.95 0.48
C VAL A 95 31.05 -17.17 1.13
N ARG A 96 31.95 -17.88 1.82
CA ARG A 96 33.19 -17.35 2.37
C ARG A 96 34.32 -18.10 1.72
N ASP A 97 35.35 -17.40 1.26
CA ASP A 97 36.49 -17.99 0.53
C ASP A 97 36.01 -19.01 -0.53
N ASP A 98 36.71 -20.13 -0.69
CA ASP A 98 36.31 -21.29 -1.52
C ASP A 98 35.42 -22.28 -0.72
N GLY A 99 34.67 -21.78 0.26
CA GLY A 99 33.83 -22.57 1.15
C GLY A 99 32.50 -22.99 0.52
N GLU A 100 31.87 -23.99 1.14
CA GLU A 100 30.51 -24.39 0.76
C GLU A 100 29.50 -23.27 1.06
N PRO A 101 28.51 -23.01 0.16
CA PRO A 101 27.45 -22.05 0.42
C PRO A 101 26.65 -22.41 1.68
N PHE A 102 26.36 -21.41 2.51
CA PHE A 102 25.53 -21.58 3.70
C PHE A 102 24.31 -20.66 3.65
N ASP A 103 23.20 -21.09 4.25
CA ASP A 103 21.96 -20.34 4.23
C ASP A 103 22.04 -19.08 5.10
N ILE A 104 21.68 -17.94 4.51
CA ILE A 104 21.46 -16.68 5.20
C ILE A 104 19.96 -16.43 5.33
N PRO A 105 19.40 -16.32 6.56
CA PRO A 105 17.98 -16.04 6.73
C PRO A 105 17.67 -14.61 6.26
N PHE A 106 16.51 -14.40 5.63
CA PHE A 106 16.00 -13.05 5.41
C PHE A 106 15.53 -12.41 6.73
N GLY A 107 15.50 -11.08 6.77
CA GLY A 107 14.90 -10.31 7.86
C GLY A 107 15.81 -9.22 8.43
N ASN A 108 15.20 -8.35 9.23
CA ASN A 108 15.84 -7.14 9.79
C ASN A 108 17.07 -7.43 10.65
N HIS A 109 17.14 -8.62 11.25
CA HIS A 109 18.24 -9.05 12.13
C HIS A 109 19.36 -9.79 11.39
N SER A 110 19.18 -10.05 10.09
CA SER A 110 20.18 -10.72 9.25
C SER A 110 20.69 -9.75 8.18
N VAL A 111 20.01 -9.68 7.03
CA VAL A 111 20.40 -8.82 5.89
C VAL A 111 19.61 -7.52 5.79
N GLY A 112 18.80 -7.19 6.80
CA GLY A 112 18.09 -5.90 6.86
C GLY A 112 16.85 -5.79 5.99
N ILE A 113 16.48 -6.84 5.24
CA ILE A 113 15.34 -6.85 4.31
C ILE A 113 14.55 -8.16 4.41
N GLN A 114 13.23 -8.08 4.19
CA GLN A 114 12.36 -9.26 4.17
C GLN A 114 12.40 -9.98 2.82
N ARG A 115 12.19 -11.30 2.83
CA ARG A 115 12.13 -12.13 1.61
C ARG A 115 11.13 -11.61 0.59
N ALA A 116 9.95 -11.20 1.04
CA ALA A 116 8.89 -10.69 0.16
C ALA A 116 9.34 -9.44 -0.61
N ASP A 117 10.12 -8.56 0.01
CA ASP A 117 10.64 -7.37 -0.65
C ASP A 117 11.70 -7.73 -1.71
N VAL A 118 12.52 -8.75 -1.44
CA VAL A 118 13.48 -9.29 -2.43
C VAL A 118 12.75 -9.95 -3.59
N GLU A 119 11.73 -10.76 -3.32
CA GLU A 119 10.89 -11.41 -4.35
C GLU A 119 10.19 -10.38 -5.24
N ASN A 120 9.70 -9.27 -4.66
CA ASN A 120 9.11 -8.16 -5.41
C ASN A 120 10.08 -7.49 -6.38
N HIS A 121 11.40 -7.54 -6.11
CA HIS A 121 12.45 -6.94 -6.94
C HIS A 121 13.25 -7.97 -7.75
N LEU A 122 12.83 -9.24 -7.76
CA LEU A 122 13.60 -10.36 -8.30
C LEU A 122 14.04 -10.18 -9.75
N ARG A 123 13.19 -9.57 -10.61
CA ARG A 123 13.55 -9.28 -12.00
C ARG A 123 14.75 -8.32 -12.08
N THR A 124 14.68 -7.23 -11.33
CA THR A 124 15.73 -6.20 -11.33
C THR A 124 17.02 -6.72 -10.72
N ILE A 125 16.94 -7.58 -9.69
CA ILE A 125 18.12 -8.22 -9.09
C ILE A 125 18.78 -9.22 -10.08
N ARG A 126 18.00 -9.95 -10.88
CA ARG A 126 18.55 -10.81 -11.96
C ARG A 126 19.26 -10.03 -13.06
N GLU A 127 18.71 -8.86 -13.42
CA GLU A 127 19.29 -7.98 -14.44
C GLU A 127 20.59 -7.31 -13.97
N ASP A 128 20.74 -7.14 -12.66
CA ASP A 128 21.82 -6.39 -12.03
C ASP A 128 22.21 -7.05 -10.69
N PRO A 129 23.13 -8.05 -10.72
CA PRO A 129 23.55 -8.79 -9.54
C PRO A 129 24.18 -7.95 -8.44
N GLU A 130 24.76 -6.78 -8.78
CA GLU A 130 25.34 -5.83 -7.82
C GLU A 130 24.35 -5.37 -6.74
N ARG A 131 23.05 -5.53 -7.00
CA ARG A 131 22.00 -5.26 -6.02
C ARG A 131 22.03 -6.17 -4.81
N LEU A 132 22.80 -7.26 -4.84
CA LEU A 132 23.05 -8.12 -3.69
C LEU A 132 24.19 -7.60 -2.79
N ALA A 133 25.08 -6.76 -3.29
CA ALA A 133 26.22 -6.22 -2.51
C ALA A 133 25.79 -5.55 -1.19
N PRO A 134 24.70 -4.74 -1.13
CA PRO A 134 24.24 -4.17 0.14
C PRO A 134 23.78 -5.22 1.15
N LEU A 135 23.23 -6.35 0.70
CA LEU A 135 22.80 -7.45 1.60
C LEU A 135 24.03 -8.16 2.18
N ALA A 136 25.07 -8.37 1.37
CA ALA A 136 26.34 -8.93 1.82
C ALA A 136 27.00 -8.04 2.89
N ALA A 137 27.16 -6.74 2.57
CA ALA A 137 27.74 -5.76 3.49
C ALA A 137 26.95 -5.67 4.81
N GLU A 138 25.64 -5.80 4.74
CA GLU A 138 24.76 -5.74 5.91
C GLU A 138 24.82 -7.02 6.76
N TYR A 139 25.04 -8.18 6.14
CA TYR A 139 25.31 -9.43 6.84
C TYR A 139 26.66 -9.37 7.56
N ASP A 140 27.72 -8.98 6.84
CA ASP A 140 29.09 -8.87 7.38
C ASP A 140 29.16 -7.84 8.52
N ARG A 141 28.46 -6.72 8.39
CA ARG A 141 28.36 -5.72 9.46
C ARG A 141 27.79 -6.29 10.77
N ARG A 142 26.89 -7.27 10.68
CA ARG A 142 26.30 -7.94 11.85
C ARG A 142 27.14 -9.10 12.38
N HIS A 143 27.98 -9.69 11.55
CA HIS A 143 28.86 -10.81 11.87
C HIS A 143 30.32 -10.39 11.72
N ALA A 144 30.68 -9.27 12.33
CA ALA A 144 31.99 -8.62 12.16
C ALA A 144 33.16 -9.44 12.73
N ASP A 145 32.87 -10.47 13.53
CA ASP A 145 33.81 -11.45 14.06
C ASP A 145 34.04 -12.65 13.13
N GLU A 146 33.28 -12.75 12.04
CA GLU A 146 33.40 -13.81 11.03
C GLU A 146 34.10 -13.28 9.75
N PRO A 147 34.71 -14.16 8.94
CA PRO A 147 35.24 -13.76 7.64
C PRO A 147 34.15 -13.16 6.75
N ALA A 148 34.51 -12.09 6.03
CA ALA A 148 33.62 -11.42 5.09
C ALA A 148 33.17 -12.37 3.98
N LEU A 149 31.98 -12.12 3.45
CA LEU A 149 31.44 -12.89 2.34
C LEU A 149 32.21 -12.59 1.05
N THR A 150 32.61 -13.64 0.34
CA THR A 150 33.21 -13.55 -1.01
C THR A 150 32.14 -13.60 -2.10
N ALA A 151 31.00 -14.22 -1.82
CA ALA A 151 29.84 -14.18 -2.70
C ALA A 151 28.53 -14.25 -1.93
N VAL A 152 27.47 -13.73 -2.56
CA VAL A 152 26.08 -13.91 -2.13
C VAL A 152 25.28 -14.44 -3.29
N VAL A 153 24.54 -15.51 -3.04
CA VAL A 153 23.75 -16.22 -4.03
C VAL A 153 22.28 -16.09 -3.67
N LEU A 154 21.50 -15.50 -4.56
CA LEU A 154 20.05 -15.61 -4.50
C LEU A 154 19.65 -16.91 -5.20
N CYS A 155 18.92 -17.76 -4.51
CA CYS A 155 18.59 -19.11 -4.98
C CYS A 155 17.09 -19.42 -4.85
N GLN A 156 16.67 -20.51 -5.48
CA GLN A 156 15.41 -21.19 -5.23
C GLN A 156 15.69 -22.50 -4.51
N ARG A 157 15.15 -22.65 -3.31
CA ARG A 157 15.13 -23.91 -2.58
C ARG A 157 13.88 -24.68 -2.99
N ILE A 158 14.07 -25.77 -3.71
CA ILE A 158 13.01 -26.69 -4.11
C ILE A 158 12.94 -27.80 -3.05
N THR A 159 11.86 -27.81 -2.29
CA THR A 159 11.57 -28.86 -1.32
C THR A 159 10.55 -29.81 -1.92
N HIS A 160 10.96 -31.03 -2.19
CA HIS A 160 10.04 -32.08 -2.64
C HIS A 160 9.14 -32.51 -1.50
N LEU A 161 7.89 -32.79 -1.83
CA LEU A 161 6.89 -33.27 -0.89
C LEU A 161 6.57 -34.73 -1.18
N LYS A 162 6.26 -35.46 -0.12
CA LYS A 162 5.61 -36.76 -0.18
C LYS A 162 4.56 -36.81 0.90
N ASP A 163 3.34 -37.15 0.54
CA ASP A 163 2.19 -37.17 1.46
C ASP A 163 2.04 -35.83 2.25
N GLY A 164 2.40 -34.71 1.60
CA GLY A 164 2.32 -33.35 2.16
C GLY A 164 3.47 -32.95 3.10
N ALA A 165 4.49 -33.79 3.28
CA ALA A 165 5.66 -33.52 4.12
C ALA A 165 6.95 -33.39 3.28
N PRO A 166 7.94 -32.59 3.71
CA PRO A 166 9.25 -32.55 3.08
C PRO A 166 9.86 -33.95 2.95
N HIS A 167 10.36 -34.27 1.75
CA HIS A 167 10.93 -35.57 1.44
C HIS A 167 12.26 -35.42 0.68
N GLY A 168 13.32 -36.02 1.23
CA GLY A 168 14.67 -35.90 0.68
C GLY A 168 15.35 -34.58 1.01
N ASP A 169 16.54 -34.40 0.46
CA ASP A 169 17.29 -33.16 0.58
C ASP A 169 16.72 -32.10 -0.38
N PRO A 170 16.67 -30.83 0.05
CA PRO A 170 16.23 -29.76 -0.84
C PRO A 170 17.23 -29.54 -1.97
N GLU A 171 16.73 -29.31 -3.17
CA GLU A 171 17.53 -28.84 -4.29
C GLU A 171 17.67 -27.31 -4.23
N PHE A 172 18.86 -26.82 -4.53
CA PHE A 172 19.15 -25.38 -4.61
C PHE A 172 19.48 -25.01 -6.05
N VAL A 173 18.62 -24.17 -6.63
CA VAL A 173 18.82 -23.62 -7.97
C VAL A 173 19.30 -22.18 -7.83
N GLU A 174 20.52 -21.91 -8.27
CA GLU A 174 21.04 -20.54 -8.33
C GLU A 174 20.19 -19.69 -9.27
N VAL A 175 19.71 -18.54 -8.78
CA VAL A 175 18.97 -17.57 -9.58
C VAL A 175 19.90 -16.49 -10.10
N VAL A 176 20.76 -15.97 -9.21
CA VAL A 176 21.78 -14.97 -9.52
C VAL A 176 22.80 -14.94 -8.39
N ARG A 177 24.06 -14.66 -8.75
CA ARG A 177 25.19 -14.56 -7.85
C ARG A 177 25.85 -13.20 -8.00
N TRP A 178 26.19 -12.62 -6.86
CA TRP A 178 27.12 -11.52 -6.75
C TRP A 178 28.41 -12.02 -6.12
N GLU A 179 29.54 -11.52 -6.59
CA GLU A 179 30.88 -11.82 -6.08
C GLU A 179 31.54 -10.50 -5.66
N ALA A 180 32.26 -10.52 -4.55
CA ALA A 180 33.05 -9.37 -4.12
C ALA A 180 34.21 -9.17 -5.09
N ASP A 181 34.43 -7.93 -5.52
CA ASP A 181 35.63 -7.57 -6.27
C ASP A 181 36.88 -7.92 -5.42
N ALA A 182 37.80 -8.67 -6.01
CA ALA A 182 39.04 -9.14 -5.37
C ALA A 182 40.04 -8.03 -5.03
#